data_AF-A0A9P6FMQ4-F1
#
_entry.id   AF-A0A9P6FMQ4-F1
#
_cell.length_a   1.000
_cell.length_b   1.000
_cell.length_c   1.000
_cell.angle_alpha   90.00
_cell.angle_beta   90.00
_cell.angle_gamma   90.00
#
_symmetry.space_group_name_H-M   'P 1'
#
loop_
_entity.id
_entity.type
_entity.pdbx_description
1 polymer ?
#
loop_
_entity_poly.entity_id
_entity_poly.type
_entity_poly.pdbx_seq_one_letter_code
_entity_poly.pdbx_strand_id
1 'polypeptide(L)'
;TVPAGSEINLVAHSMGGLDCRYLITHLQPQQQHFRVRSLTTLATPHHGSSFADYVKSDVIGRTRLELFWSILGMVGVERGAAENLTMKYIRDEFNPSTPNDPNVQYFSYAASFEPGLFSRFRFPWRVVYEREGPNDGLVSVNSARWGTFVREIPNADHMDIMNWVNAVAWGRSRFPWIIGGSSHDSEGRAKGLLETGDDDRRETEGVPKEVPPLFNAIELYLEISDLLYRHGL
;
A
#
# COMPACT_ATOMS: atom_id res chain seq x y z
N THR A 1 21.39 -11.48 11.53
CA THR A 1 20.40 -11.74 12.59
C THR A 1 20.46 -10.59 13.58
N VAL A 2 19.34 -10.21 14.19
CA VAL A 2 19.29 -9.12 15.19
C VAL A 2 20.07 -9.57 16.45
N PRO A 3 20.96 -8.75 17.03
CA PRO A 3 21.65 -9.10 18.27
C PRO A 3 20.69 -9.26 19.45
N ALA A 4 20.98 -10.17 20.39
CA ALA A 4 20.17 -10.37 21.58
C ALA A 4 20.11 -9.09 22.44
N GLY A 5 18.92 -8.74 22.93
CA GLY A 5 18.68 -7.54 23.74
C GLY A 5 18.56 -6.24 22.92
N SER A 6 18.56 -6.31 21.59
CA SER A 6 18.38 -5.11 20.75
C SER A 6 16.97 -4.56 20.89
N GLU A 7 16.85 -3.23 20.87
CA GLU A 7 15.60 -2.54 20.64
C GLU A 7 15.46 -2.25 19.14
N ILE A 8 14.29 -2.55 18.55
CA ILE A 8 14.06 -2.41 17.11
C ILE A 8 12.78 -1.63 16.80
N ASN A 9 12.80 -0.94 15.66
CA ASN A 9 11.63 -0.31 15.06
C ASN A 9 11.26 -1.06 13.79
N LEU A 10 10.00 -1.48 13.69
CA LEU A 10 9.49 -2.19 12.53
C LEU A 10 8.87 -1.19 11.56
N VAL A 11 9.22 -1.31 10.28
CA VAL A 11 8.54 -0.61 9.19
C VAL A 11 8.02 -1.68 8.25
N ALA A 12 6.72 -1.72 8.04
CA ALA A 12 6.06 -2.80 7.33
C ALA A 12 5.07 -2.27 6.29
N HIS A 13 4.97 -2.96 5.17
CA HIS A 13 4.08 -2.62 4.06
C HIS A 13 2.99 -3.67 3.90
N SER A 14 1.78 -3.23 3.54
CA SER A 14 0.66 -4.11 3.20
C SER A 14 0.42 -5.17 4.29
N MET A 15 0.30 -6.44 3.92
CA MET A 15 0.11 -7.56 4.85
C MET A 15 1.21 -7.66 5.92
N GLY A 16 2.44 -7.23 5.63
CA GLY A 16 3.54 -7.27 6.60
C GLY A 16 3.26 -6.48 7.87
N GLY A 17 2.40 -5.46 7.83
CA GLY A 17 1.97 -4.75 9.03
C GLY A 17 1.06 -5.58 9.93
N LEU A 18 0.24 -6.46 9.37
CA LEU A 18 -0.54 -7.44 10.13
C LEU A 18 0.38 -8.51 10.72
N ASP A 19 1.35 -9.00 9.95
CA ASP A 19 2.33 -9.97 10.45
C ASP A 19 3.14 -9.40 11.62
N CYS A 20 3.55 -8.14 11.54
CA CYS A 20 4.25 -7.46 12.63
C CYS A 20 3.37 -7.29 13.86
N ARG A 21 2.07 -6.97 13.70
CA ARG A 21 1.13 -6.93 14.83
C ARG A 21 0.98 -8.30 15.48
N TYR A 22 0.85 -9.36 14.67
CA TYR A 22 0.77 -10.73 15.17
C TYR A 22 2.03 -11.11 15.94
N LEU A 23 3.21 -10.80 15.39
CA LEU A 23 4.50 -11.00 16.05
C LEU A 23 4.55 -10.30 17.41
N ILE A 24 4.18 -9.01 17.48
CA ILE A 24 4.22 -8.22 18.72
C ILE A 24 3.28 -8.81 19.77
N THR A 25 2.03 -9.14 19.41
CA THR A 25 1.05 -9.62 20.39
C THR A 25 1.32 -11.07 20.84
N HIS A 26 1.63 -11.97 19.90
CA HIS A 26 1.58 -13.41 20.16
C HIS A 26 2.95 -14.04 20.36
N LEU A 27 3.99 -13.54 19.67
CA LEU A 27 5.30 -14.19 19.62
C LEU A 27 6.33 -13.50 20.52
N GLN A 28 6.31 -12.16 20.59
CA GLN A 28 7.25 -11.38 21.40
C GLN A 28 7.18 -11.72 22.91
N PRO A 29 6.01 -11.95 23.54
CA PRO A 29 5.96 -12.37 24.94
C PRO A 29 6.66 -13.71 25.21
N GLN A 30 6.76 -14.56 24.18
CA GLN A 30 7.39 -15.88 24.27
C GLN A 30 8.89 -15.82 23.94
N GLN A 31 9.34 -14.78 23.24
CA GLN A 31 10.71 -14.63 22.74
C GLN A 31 11.28 -13.25 23.08
N GLN A 32 12.10 -13.19 24.13
CA GLN A 32 12.76 -11.95 24.58
C GLN A 32 14.09 -11.65 23.85
N HIS A 33 14.27 -12.17 22.63
CA HIS A 33 15.52 -11.97 21.89
C HIS A 33 15.75 -10.51 21.49
N PHE A 34 14.68 -9.78 21.19
CA PHE A 34 14.69 -8.35 20.92
C PHE A 34 13.41 -7.71 21.47
N ARG A 35 13.42 -6.40 21.63
CA ARG A 35 12.26 -5.63 22.04
C ARG A 35 11.80 -4.73 20.89
N VAL A 36 10.54 -4.88 20.49
CA VAL A 36 9.94 -3.93 19.54
C VAL A 36 9.59 -2.65 20.29
N ARG A 37 10.00 -1.50 19.73
CA ARG A 37 9.72 -0.17 20.26
C ARG A 37 8.63 0.53 19.47
N SER A 38 8.58 0.30 18.16
CA SER A 38 7.53 0.82 17.31
C SER A 38 7.21 -0.08 16.13
N LEU A 39 6.02 0.11 15.59
CA LEU A 39 5.56 -0.41 14.31
C LEU A 39 5.01 0.74 13.48
N THR A 40 5.66 1.04 12.36
CA THR A 40 5.15 1.94 11.33
C THR A 40 4.62 1.12 10.16
N THR A 41 3.34 1.28 9.83
CA THR A 41 2.70 0.58 8.72
C THR A 41 2.46 1.48 7.52
N LEU A 42 2.67 0.94 6.34
CA LEU A 42 2.50 1.60 5.05
C LEU A 42 1.45 0.81 4.25
N ALA A 43 0.28 1.41 4.01
CA ALA A 43 -0.79 0.77 3.23
C ALA A 43 -1.23 -0.62 3.75
N THR A 44 -1.16 -0.84 5.06
CA THR A 44 -1.57 -2.12 5.68
C THR A 44 -3.09 -2.18 5.82
N PRO A 45 -3.78 -3.25 5.38
CA PRO A 45 -5.23 -3.37 5.52
C PRO A 45 -5.65 -3.72 6.96
N HIS A 46 -5.52 -2.78 7.90
CA HIS A 46 -5.85 -2.97 9.31
C HIS A 46 -7.34 -3.24 9.58
N HIS A 47 -8.21 -2.91 8.63
CA HIS A 47 -9.63 -3.23 8.65
C HIS A 47 -10.05 -4.16 7.49
N GLY A 48 -9.07 -4.81 6.84
CA GLY A 48 -9.25 -5.67 5.67
C GLY A 48 -9.41 -4.91 4.36
N SER A 49 -9.71 -5.61 3.28
CA SER A 49 -9.91 -5.00 1.96
C SER A 49 -11.19 -5.50 1.34
N SER A 50 -12.03 -4.57 0.85
CA SER A 50 -13.20 -4.93 0.05
C SER A 50 -12.84 -5.62 -1.26
N PHE A 51 -11.62 -5.43 -1.76
CA PHE A 51 -11.12 -6.20 -2.90
C PHE A 51 -10.91 -7.66 -2.51
N ALA A 52 -10.37 -7.94 -1.32
CA ALA A 52 -10.28 -9.31 -0.80
C ALA A 52 -11.67 -9.95 -0.61
N ASP A 53 -12.65 -9.19 -0.08
CA ASP A 53 -14.04 -9.65 0.04
C ASP A 53 -14.69 -9.90 -1.33
N TYR A 54 -14.48 -8.98 -2.28
CA TYR A 54 -14.96 -9.10 -3.64
C TYR A 54 -14.44 -10.41 -4.24
N VAL A 55 -13.14 -10.66 -4.16
CA VAL A 55 -12.56 -11.87 -4.72
C VAL A 55 -13.08 -13.13 -4.02
N LYS A 56 -13.18 -13.13 -2.69
CA LYS A 56 -13.75 -14.27 -1.95
C LYS A 56 -15.19 -14.57 -2.37
N SER A 57 -15.99 -13.54 -2.65
CA SER A 57 -17.36 -13.70 -3.14
C SER A 57 -17.46 -14.15 -4.60
N ASP A 58 -16.43 -13.86 -5.42
CA ASP A 58 -16.43 -14.08 -6.87
C ASP A 58 -15.72 -15.39 -7.30
N VAL A 59 -15.43 -16.29 -6.35
CA VAL A 59 -14.86 -17.64 -6.58
C VAL A 59 -15.72 -18.51 -7.52
N ILE A 60 -16.87 -18.02 -7.98
CA ILE A 60 -17.77 -18.68 -8.94
C ILE A 60 -17.37 -18.39 -10.42
N GLY A 61 -16.54 -17.38 -10.71
CA GLY A 61 -16.19 -16.97 -12.09
C GLY A 61 -14.72 -17.22 -12.48
N ARG A 62 -14.45 -18.23 -13.33
CA ARG A 62 -13.09 -18.64 -13.77
C ARG A 62 -12.21 -17.51 -14.35
N THR A 63 -12.77 -16.47 -14.95
CA THR A 63 -12.00 -15.39 -15.62
C THR A 63 -11.47 -14.32 -14.67
N ARG A 64 -12.19 -14.02 -13.58
CA ARG A 64 -11.78 -13.00 -12.58
C ARG A 64 -10.68 -13.52 -11.66
N LEU A 65 -10.62 -14.84 -11.53
CA LEU A 65 -9.64 -15.56 -10.72
C LEU A 65 -8.21 -15.46 -11.27
N GLU A 66 -8.01 -15.44 -12.59
CA GLU A 66 -6.67 -15.31 -13.21
C GLU A 66 -6.07 -13.90 -13.05
N LEU A 67 -6.89 -12.86 -13.24
CA LEU A 67 -6.47 -11.47 -12.98
C LEU A 67 -6.11 -11.29 -11.50
N PHE A 68 -6.90 -11.90 -10.61
CA PHE A 68 -6.62 -11.93 -9.19
C PHE A 68 -5.30 -12.65 -8.85
N TRP A 69 -5.06 -13.86 -9.38
CA TRP A 69 -3.78 -14.56 -9.17
C TRP A 69 -2.60 -13.77 -9.71
N SER A 70 -2.78 -13.06 -10.82
CA SER A 70 -1.76 -12.17 -11.38
C SER A 70 -1.44 -11.00 -10.44
N ILE A 71 -2.47 -10.39 -9.83
CA ILE A 71 -2.30 -9.29 -8.87
C ILE A 71 -1.67 -9.80 -7.57
N LEU A 72 -2.18 -10.89 -6.99
CA LEU A 72 -1.62 -11.53 -5.79
C LEU A 72 -0.18 -11.96 -5.97
N GLY A 73 0.13 -12.65 -7.09
CA GLY A 73 1.49 -13.05 -7.43
C GLY A 73 2.41 -11.84 -7.61
N MET A 74 1.86 -10.71 -8.06
CA MET A 74 2.60 -9.45 -8.13
C MET A 74 2.84 -8.84 -6.75
N VAL A 75 1.89 -8.86 -5.84
CA VAL A 75 2.10 -8.35 -4.46
C VAL A 75 2.76 -9.38 -3.54
N GLY A 76 3.15 -10.54 -4.07
CA GLY A 76 3.83 -11.60 -3.31
C GLY A 76 2.93 -12.34 -2.31
N VAL A 77 1.61 -12.25 -2.47
CA VAL A 77 0.63 -12.83 -1.54
C VAL A 77 0.20 -14.22 -2.03
N GLU A 78 0.43 -15.25 -1.21
CA GLU A 78 0.05 -16.63 -1.52
C GLU A 78 -1.47 -16.83 -1.52
N ARG A 79 -1.96 -17.91 -2.17
CA ARG A 79 -3.39 -18.16 -2.37
C ARG A 79 -4.22 -18.18 -1.08
N GLY A 80 -3.64 -18.64 0.04
CA GLY A 80 -4.31 -18.70 1.34
C GLY A 80 -4.35 -17.36 2.09
N ALA A 81 -3.50 -16.40 1.74
CA ALA A 81 -3.39 -15.14 2.47
C ALA A 81 -4.54 -14.16 2.16
N ALA A 82 -5.22 -14.31 1.02
CA ALA A 82 -6.39 -13.50 0.69
C ALA A 82 -7.55 -13.67 1.68
N GLU A 83 -7.71 -14.86 2.28
CA GLU A 83 -8.74 -15.11 3.29
C GLU A 83 -8.50 -14.28 4.57
N ASN A 84 -7.23 -14.15 4.94
CA ASN A 84 -6.78 -13.39 6.10
C ASN A 84 -6.85 -11.87 5.91
N LEU A 85 -7.13 -11.39 4.69
CA LEU A 85 -7.24 -9.96 4.37
C LEU A 85 -8.69 -9.50 4.18
N THR A 86 -9.66 -10.40 4.33
CA THR A 86 -11.09 -10.05 4.27
C THR A 86 -11.49 -9.14 5.42
N MET A 87 -12.41 -8.20 5.19
CA MET A 87 -12.86 -7.29 6.25
C MET A 87 -13.46 -8.04 7.41
N LYS A 88 -14.22 -9.11 7.11
CA LYS A 88 -14.86 -9.94 8.13
C LYS A 88 -13.82 -10.59 9.04
N TYR A 89 -12.82 -11.26 8.47
CA TYR A 89 -11.79 -11.93 9.27
C TYR A 89 -11.00 -10.90 10.11
N ILE A 90 -10.59 -9.80 9.50
CA ILE A 90 -9.81 -8.77 10.20
C ILE A 90 -10.60 -8.17 11.37
N ARG A 91 -11.87 -7.84 11.15
CA ARG A 91 -12.73 -7.24 12.17
C ARG A 91 -13.12 -8.22 13.29
N ASP A 92 -13.52 -9.43 12.92
CA ASP A 92 -14.17 -10.36 13.86
C ASP A 92 -13.18 -11.33 14.53
N GLU A 93 -12.01 -11.58 13.91
CA GLU A 93 -11.04 -12.56 14.40
C GLU A 93 -9.67 -11.93 14.68
N PHE A 94 -9.05 -11.28 13.70
CA PHE A 94 -7.66 -10.81 13.82
C PHE A 94 -7.51 -9.65 14.82
N ASN A 95 -8.30 -8.58 14.68
CA ASN A 95 -8.18 -7.40 15.54
C ASN A 95 -8.52 -7.68 17.02
N PRO A 96 -9.58 -8.45 17.35
CA PRO A 96 -9.87 -8.83 18.72
C PRO A 96 -8.79 -9.74 19.33
N SER A 97 -8.20 -10.64 18.54
CA SER A 97 -7.12 -11.53 19.01
C SER A 97 -5.74 -10.86 19.03
N THR A 98 -5.55 -9.76 18.31
CA THR A 98 -4.26 -9.07 18.15
C THR A 98 -4.32 -7.61 18.64
N PRO A 99 -4.57 -7.39 19.95
CA PRO A 99 -4.56 -6.06 20.54
C PRO A 99 -3.16 -5.45 20.53
N ASN A 100 -3.10 -4.12 20.54
CA ASN A 100 -1.84 -3.38 20.63
C ASN A 100 -1.15 -3.63 21.98
N ASP A 101 0.17 -3.77 21.97
CA ASP A 101 0.98 -3.76 23.18
C ASP A 101 1.12 -2.30 23.68
N PRO A 102 0.78 -1.99 24.94
CA PRO A 102 0.87 -0.62 25.46
C PRO A 102 2.29 -0.06 25.50
N ASN A 103 3.32 -0.90 25.38
CA ASN A 103 4.72 -0.49 25.36
C ASN A 103 5.27 -0.23 23.96
N VAL A 104 4.48 -0.43 22.91
CA VAL A 104 4.88 -0.25 21.51
C VAL A 104 4.14 0.94 20.91
N GLN A 105 4.87 1.81 20.21
CA GLN A 105 4.26 2.91 19.46
C GLN A 105 3.81 2.44 18.07
N TYR A 106 2.57 2.76 17.69
CA TYR A 106 2.01 2.37 16.39
C TYR A 106 1.76 3.61 15.55
N PHE A 107 2.34 3.63 14.35
CA PHE A 107 2.16 4.69 13.35
C PHE A 107 1.62 4.07 12.06
N SER A 108 0.78 4.81 11.33
CA SER A 108 0.27 4.36 10.04
C SER A 108 0.27 5.46 9.00
N TYR A 109 0.58 5.07 7.77
CA TYR A 109 0.42 5.86 6.56
C TYR A 109 -0.51 5.14 5.60
N ALA A 110 -1.37 5.92 4.96
CA ALA A 110 -2.19 5.47 3.85
C ALA A 110 -1.65 6.05 2.54
N ALA A 111 -2.03 5.47 1.41
CA ALA A 111 -1.86 6.11 0.12
C ALA A 111 -3.17 6.12 -0.65
N SER A 112 -3.26 7.06 -1.58
CA SER A 112 -4.34 7.11 -2.55
C SER A 112 -3.82 7.64 -3.87
N PHE A 113 -4.47 7.22 -4.96
CA PHE A 113 -4.17 7.71 -6.29
C PHE A 113 -5.41 7.60 -7.19
N GLU A 114 -5.37 8.25 -8.34
CA GLU A 114 -6.37 8.08 -9.39
C GLU A 114 -5.77 7.26 -10.56
N PRO A 115 -6.26 6.04 -10.83
CA PRO A 115 -5.71 5.21 -11.90
C PRO A 115 -6.14 5.73 -13.28
N GLY A 116 -5.14 5.97 -14.14
CA GLY A 116 -5.35 6.16 -15.58
C GLY A 116 -6.02 4.95 -16.25
N LEU A 117 -6.56 5.15 -17.46
CA LEU A 117 -7.37 4.17 -18.19
C LEU A 117 -6.70 2.80 -18.37
N PHE A 118 -5.38 2.77 -18.54
CA PHE A 118 -4.59 1.55 -18.73
C PHE A 118 -3.88 1.07 -17.45
N SER A 119 -4.16 1.67 -16.29
CA SER A 119 -3.57 1.24 -15.04
C SER A 119 -4.06 -0.16 -14.67
N ARG A 120 -3.11 -1.00 -14.27
CA ARG A 120 -3.32 -2.38 -13.83
C ARG A 120 -4.14 -2.45 -12.54
N PHE A 121 -4.00 -1.42 -11.71
CA PHE A 121 -4.74 -1.25 -10.48
C PHE A 121 -6.12 -0.64 -10.71
N ARG A 122 -6.51 -0.27 -11.93
CA ARG A 122 -7.80 0.40 -12.18
C ARG A 122 -9.01 -0.42 -11.77
N PHE A 123 -9.00 -1.72 -12.07
CA PHE A 123 -10.10 -2.61 -11.69
C PHE A 123 -10.18 -2.82 -10.15
N PRO A 124 -9.10 -3.24 -9.47
CA PRO A 124 -9.08 -3.34 -8.01
C PRO A 124 -9.41 -2.02 -7.31
N TRP A 125 -8.83 -0.91 -7.77
CA TRP A 125 -9.10 0.43 -7.26
C TRP A 125 -10.57 0.77 -7.32
N ARG A 126 -11.24 0.46 -8.43
CA ARG A 126 -12.67 0.74 -8.62
C ARG A 126 -13.53 -0.04 -7.62
N VAL A 127 -13.23 -1.32 -7.43
CA VAL A 127 -13.93 -2.17 -6.45
C VAL A 127 -13.82 -1.61 -5.05
N VAL A 128 -12.62 -1.16 -4.66
CA VAL A 128 -12.39 -0.55 -3.35
C VAL A 128 -13.05 0.82 -3.25
N TYR A 129 -12.92 1.65 -4.29
CA TYR A 129 -13.45 2.99 -4.32
C TYR A 129 -14.97 3.02 -4.15
N GLU A 130 -15.68 2.13 -4.85
CA GLU A 130 -17.14 2.02 -4.77
C GLU A 130 -17.64 1.64 -3.36
N ARG A 131 -16.81 1.04 -2.50
CA ARG A 131 -17.20 0.53 -1.17
C ARG A 131 -16.60 1.32 -0.01
N GLU A 132 -15.37 1.78 -0.15
CA GLU A 132 -14.56 2.33 0.94
C GLU A 132 -13.99 3.73 0.64
N GLY A 133 -14.06 4.19 -0.62
CA GLY A 133 -13.57 5.51 -1.05
C GLY A 133 -12.09 5.54 -1.48
N PRO A 134 -11.37 6.66 -1.25
CA PRO A 134 -9.97 6.81 -1.67
C PRO A 134 -9.09 5.64 -1.25
N ASN A 135 -8.29 5.13 -2.18
CA ASN A 135 -7.48 3.94 -2.00
C ASN A 135 -6.25 3.92 -2.92
N ASP A 136 -5.29 3.08 -2.56
CA ASP A 136 -4.02 2.90 -3.27
C ASP A 136 -4.08 1.83 -4.38
N GLY A 137 -5.29 1.32 -4.66
CA GLY A 137 -5.54 0.26 -5.63
C GLY A 137 -5.89 -1.07 -4.99
N LEU A 138 -5.53 -1.31 -3.73
CA LEU A 138 -5.82 -2.57 -3.03
C LEU A 138 -6.37 -2.35 -1.62
N VAL A 139 -5.95 -1.27 -0.97
CA VAL A 139 -6.30 -0.94 0.41
C VAL A 139 -6.84 0.48 0.47
N SER A 140 -7.98 0.64 1.12
CA SER A 140 -8.56 1.97 1.33
C SER A 140 -7.78 2.78 2.36
N VAL A 141 -7.84 4.10 2.24
CA VAL A 141 -7.27 5.01 3.23
C VAL A 141 -7.87 4.77 4.61
N ASN A 142 -9.17 4.44 4.67
CA ASN A 142 -9.86 4.13 5.92
C ASN A 142 -9.35 2.83 6.53
N SER A 143 -9.12 1.79 5.73
CA SER A 143 -8.59 0.53 6.21
C SER A 143 -7.12 0.62 6.65
N ALA A 144 -6.35 1.52 6.04
CA ALA A 144 -4.94 1.74 6.38
C ALA A 144 -4.70 2.46 7.71
N ARG A 145 -5.71 3.11 8.29
CA ARG A 145 -5.58 3.85 9.55
C ARG A 145 -5.43 2.90 10.74
N TRP A 146 -4.35 3.06 11.51
CA TRP A 146 -4.12 2.33 12.75
C TRP A 146 -3.19 3.09 13.72
N GLY A 147 -3.44 2.97 15.02
CA GLY A 147 -2.66 3.70 16.02
C GLY A 147 -2.67 5.21 15.76
N THR A 148 -1.49 5.82 15.75
CA THR A 148 -1.32 7.22 15.34
C THR A 148 -1.25 7.30 13.82
N PHE A 149 -2.36 7.69 13.19
CA PHE A 149 -2.37 7.96 11.75
C PHE A 149 -1.59 9.24 11.45
N VAL A 150 -0.51 9.11 10.69
CA VAL A 150 0.40 10.23 10.39
C VAL A 150 -0.15 11.06 9.24
N ARG A 151 -0.29 10.46 8.06
CA ARG A 151 -0.89 11.12 6.88
C ARG A 151 -1.26 10.13 5.78
N GLU A 152 -2.06 10.65 4.86
CA GLU A 152 -2.29 10.08 3.55
C GLU A 152 -1.21 10.58 2.57
N ILE A 153 -0.70 9.68 1.74
CA ILE A 153 0.25 9.94 0.67
C ILE A 153 -0.57 10.08 -0.63
N PRO A 154 -0.71 11.30 -1.17
CA PRO A 154 -1.44 11.48 -2.42
C PRO A 154 -0.62 11.01 -3.61
N ASN A 155 -1.31 10.61 -4.68
CA ASN A 155 -0.74 10.21 -5.98
C ASN A 155 0.27 9.06 -5.90
N ALA A 156 0.07 8.11 -4.98
CA ALA A 156 0.90 6.92 -4.87
C ALA A 156 0.03 5.65 -4.90
N ASP A 157 0.36 4.73 -5.80
CA ASP A 157 -0.26 3.40 -5.79
C ASP A 157 0.37 2.47 -4.74
N HIS A 158 -0.25 1.32 -4.52
CA HIS A 158 0.16 0.36 -3.50
C HIS A 158 1.63 -0.09 -3.61
N MET A 159 2.22 -0.02 -4.82
CA MET A 159 3.62 -0.40 -5.06
C MET A 159 4.59 0.79 -5.08
N ASP A 160 4.13 1.98 -5.43
CA ASP A 160 4.94 3.18 -5.44
C ASP A 160 5.56 3.45 -4.06
N ILE A 161 4.81 3.20 -2.98
CA ILE A 161 5.27 3.37 -1.58
C ILE A 161 6.52 2.54 -1.25
N MET A 162 6.71 1.39 -1.90
CA MET A 162 7.86 0.50 -1.73
C MET A 162 9.02 0.81 -2.68
N ASN A 163 8.96 1.91 -3.43
CA ASN A 163 9.93 2.25 -4.47
C ASN A 163 10.12 1.17 -5.55
N TRP A 164 9.17 0.24 -5.71
CA TRP A 164 9.41 -0.99 -6.45
C TRP A 164 9.60 -0.74 -7.95
N VAL A 165 8.92 0.27 -8.49
CA VAL A 165 9.01 0.63 -9.91
C VAL A 165 10.37 1.23 -10.25
N ASN A 166 10.95 2.03 -9.35
CA ASN A 166 12.32 2.52 -9.53
C ASN A 166 13.34 1.37 -9.46
N ALA A 167 13.21 0.42 -8.53
CA ALA A 167 14.12 -0.72 -8.45
C ALA A 167 14.13 -1.57 -9.74
N VAL A 168 12.96 -1.80 -10.36
CA VAL A 168 12.85 -2.53 -11.63
C VAL A 168 13.33 -1.70 -12.82
N ALA A 169 13.03 -0.38 -12.85
CA ALA A 169 13.49 0.53 -13.89
C ALA A 169 15.01 0.64 -13.92
N TRP A 170 15.65 0.79 -12.76
CA TRP A 170 17.12 0.83 -12.62
C TRP A 170 17.77 -0.49 -13.05
N GLY A 171 17.20 -1.64 -12.66
CA GLY A 171 17.72 -2.97 -13.04
C GLY A 171 17.58 -3.32 -14.54
N ARG A 172 16.73 -2.62 -15.30
CA ARG A 172 16.45 -2.91 -16.72
C ARG A 172 16.59 -1.68 -17.62
N SER A 173 17.59 -0.84 -17.35
CA SER A 173 17.99 0.37 -18.10
C SER A 173 18.37 0.14 -19.59
N ARG A 174 17.80 -0.85 -20.27
CA ARG A 174 17.90 -1.12 -21.71
C ARG A 174 16.60 -0.91 -22.49
N PHE A 175 15.41 -0.87 -21.87
CA PHE A 175 14.14 -0.70 -22.61
C PHE A 175 13.06 0.07 -21.80
N PRO A 176 13.07 1.42 -21.82
CA PRO A 176 12.16 2.28 -21.04
C PRO A 176 10.66 2.09 -21.31
N TRP A 177 10.29 1.60 -22.51
CA TRP A 177 8.91 1.49 -22.97
C TRP A 177 8.20 0.17 -22.59
N ILE A 178 8.91 -0.84 -22.08
CA ILE A 178 8.35 -2.18 -21.81
C ILE A 178 7.88 -2.34 -20.35
N ILE A 179 8.21 -1.43 -19.44
CA ILE A 179 8.07 -1.63 -17.98
C ILE A 179 7.15 -0.57 -17.34
N GLY A 180 5.95 -0.40 -17.87
CA GLY A 180 4.94 0.46 -17.24
C GLY A 180 4.15 -0.23 -16.15
N GLY A 181 4.79 -0.56 -15.03
CA GLY A 181 4.13 -1.08 -13.84
C GLY A 181 3.58 -0.01 -12.89
N SER A 182 4.20 1.18 -12.86
CA SER A 182 3.65 2.36 -12.17
C SER A 182 2.48 2.92 -12.96
N SER A 183 1.50 3.45 -12.23
CA SER A 183 0.49 4.33 -12.79
C SER A 183 1.07 5.59 -13.44
N HIS A 184 2.35 5.92 -13.23
CA HIS A 184 3.03 7.10 -13.77
C HIS A 184 4.27 6.75 -14.62
N ASP A 185 4.61 7.61 -15.59
CA ASP A 185 5.84 7.53 -16.38
C ASP A 185 7.05 8.16 -15.67
N SER A 186 8.22 8.11 -16.30
CA SER A 186 9.46 8.69 -15.76
C SER A 186 9.41 10.21 -15.60
N GLU A 187 8.40 10.87 -16.17
CA GLU A 187 8.12 12.30 -16.05
C GLU A 187 6.97 12.59 -15.08
N GLY A 188 6.43 11.58 -14.39
CA GLY A 188 5.34 11.73 -13.42
C GLY A 188 3.96 11.90 -14.04
N ARG A 189 3.76 11.60 -15.32
CA ARG A 189 2.43 11.61 -15.95
C ARG A 189 1.72 10.29 -15.77
N ALA A 190 0.43 10.32 -15.45
CA ALA A 190 -0.38 9.12 -15.39
C ALA A 190 -0.38 8.39 -16.75
N LYS A 191 0.08 7.14 -16.77
CA LYS A 191 0.09 6.29 -17.96
C LYS A 191 -1.35 6.03 -18.41
N GLY A 192 -1.71 6.57 -19.57
CA GLY A 192 -3.02 6.40 -20.17
C GLY A 192 -3.95 7.61 -20.12
N LEU A 193 -3.47 8.81 -19.79
CA LEU A 193 -4.05 9.99 -20.43
C LEU A 193 -3.73 9.89 -21.92
N LEU A 194 -4.69 9.40 -22.72
CA LEU A 194 -4.73 9.77 -24.12
C LEU A 194 -4.81 11.30 -24.12
N GLU A 195 -3.79 11.97 -24.65
CA GLU A 195 -4.02 13.24 -25.33
C GLU A 195 -5.04 12.90 -26.42
N THR A 196 -6.33 13.06 -26.13
CA THR A 196 -7.34 13.17 -27.17
C THR A 196 -6.99 14.44 -27.92
N GLY A 197 -6.20 14.28 -28.97
CA GLY A 197 -6.07 15.29 -30.02
C GLY A 197 -7.43 15.43 -30.70
N ASP A 198 -8.33 16.16 -30.04
CA ASP A 198 -9.45 16.82 -30.71
C ASP A 198 -9.02 18.27 -30.90
N ASP A 199 -8.43 18.49 -32.07
CA ASP A 199 -8.25 19.78 -32.70
C ASP A 199 -9.64 20.34 -33.08
N ASP A 200 -10.34 20.98 -32.14
CA ASP A 200 -11.20 22.14 -32.44
C ASP A 200 -11.80 22.77 -31.15
N ARG A 201 -11.41 24.04 -30.90
CA ARG A 201 -12.21 25.13 -30.31
C ARG A 201 -12.54 25.10 -28.80
N ARG A 202 -11.72 25.81 -28.02
CA ARG A 202 -11.96 27.20 -27.53
C ARG A 202 -10.95 27.48 -26.40
N GLU A 203 -10.14 28.49 -26.61
CA GLU A 203 -9.27 29.09 -25.59
C GLU A 203 -10.12 29.52 -24.39
N THR A 204 -10.00 28.80 -23.28
CA THR A 204 -10.19 29.39 -21.95
C THR A 204 -8.85 29.33 -21.27
N GLU A 205 -8.24 30.50 -21.06
CA GLU A 205 -7.06 30.70 -20.22
C GLU A 205 -7.27 29.97 -18.88
N GLY A 206 -6.63 28.81 -18.73
CA GLY A 206 -6.68 27.98 -17.54
C GLY A 206 -5.26 27.72 -17.11
N VAL A 207 -4.92 28.22 -15.92
CA VAL A 207 -3.68 27.98 -15.16
C VAL A 207 -3.09 26.61 -15.49
N PRO A 208 -1.78 26.50 -15.82
CA PRO A 208 -1.14 25.20 -16.03
C PRO A 208 -1.44 24.35 -14.80
N LYS A 209 -2.12 23.21 -14.97
CA LYS A 209 -2.25 22.23 -13.88
C LYS A 209 -0.84 21.81 -13.52
N GLU A 210 -0.31 22.36 -12.44
CA GLU A 210 0.97 21.92 -11.86
C GLU A 210 0.86 20.41 -11.68
N VAL A 211 1.68 19.66 -12.43
CA VAL A 211 1.80 18.23 -12.24
C VAL A 211 2.37 18.07 -10.83
N PRO A 212 1.66 17.41 -9.90
CA PRO A 212 2.17 17.26 -8.55
C PRO A 212 3.54 16.57 -8.59
N PRO A 213 4.50 17.01 -7.76
CA PRO A 213 5.83 16.42 -7.75
C PRO A 213 5.74 14.91 -7.53
N LEU A 214 6.59 14.16 -8.24
CA LEU A 214 6.69 12.70 -8.14
C LEU A 214 6.74 12.27 -6.67
N PHE A 215 5.96 11.25 -6.32
CA PHE A 215 6.11 10.61 -5.03
C PHE A 215 7.50 9.97 -4.94
N ASN A 216 8.32 10.46 -4.00
CA ASN A 216 9.65 9.93 -3.73
C ASN A 216 9.60 9.03 -2.50
N ALA A 217 9.62 7.71 -2.72
CA ALA A 217 9.66 6.74 -1.64
C ALA A 217 10.85 6.94 -0.70
N ILE A 218 12.02 7.40 -1.20
CA ILE A 218 13.20 7.64 -0.36
C ILE A 218 12.91 8.75 0.64
N GLU A 219 12.25 9.84 0.22
CA GLU A 219 11.84 10.92 1.12
C GLU A 219 10.84 10.43 2.16
N LEU A 220 9.91 9.55 1.80
CA LEU A 220 8.99 8.93 2.76
C LEU A 220 9.76 8.16 3.85
N TYR A 221 10.74 7.33 3.47
CA TYR A 221 11.52 6.57 4.45
C TYR A 221 12.40 7.47 5.33
N LEU A 222 12.91 8.58 4.79
CA LEU A 222 13.62 9.60 5.58
C LEU A 222 12.67 10.31 6.57
N GLU A 223 11.45 10.65 6.14
CA GLU A 223 10.40 11.23 7.00
C GLU A 223 10.02 10.26 8.12
N ILE A 224 9.86 8.97 7.83
CA ILE A 224 9.60 7.95 8.84
C ILE A 224 10.76 7.88 9.83
N SER A 225 12.01 7.90 9.34
CA SER A 225 13.18 7.89 10.22
C SER A 225 13.23 9.12 11.14
N ASP A 226 12.91 10.30 10.62
CA ASP A 226 12.86 11.54 11.41
C ASP A 226 11.71 11.52 12.43
N LEU A 227 10.54 11.00 12.05
CA LEU A 227 9.41 10.80 12.96
C LEU A 227 9.80 9.88 14.12
N LEU A 228 10.45 8.75 13.84
CA LEU A 228 10.91 7.83 14.88
C LEU A 228 11.93 8.50 15.81
N TYR A 229 12.92 9.19 15.24
CA TYR A 229 13.92 9.92 16.01
C TYR A 229 13.29 10.97 16.95
N ARG A 230 12.32 11.75 16.46
CA ARG A 230 11.59 12.74 17.27
C ARG A 230 10.78 12.13 18.42
N HIS A 231 10.38 10.87 18.28
CA HIS A 231 9.68 10.09 19.30
C HIS A 231 10.62 9.34 20.25
N GLY A 232 11.95 9.53 20.13
CA GLY A 232 12.95 8.86 20.95
C GLY A 232 13.07 7.37 20.65
N LEU A 233 12.89 7.00 19.38
CA LEU A 233 12.89 5.62 18.87
C LEU A 233 14.09 5.37 17.97
#